data_AF-A0A9E1NLK0-F1
#
_entry.id   AF-A0A9E1NLK0-F1
#
_cell.length_a   1.000
_cell.length_b   1.000
_cell.length_c   1.000
_cell.angle_alpha   90.00
_cell.angle_beta   90.00
_cell.angle_gamma   90.00
#
_symmetry.space_group_name_H-M   'P 1'
#
loop_
_entity.id
_entity.type
_entity.pdbx_description
1 polymer ?
#
loop_
_entity_poly.entity_id
_entity_poly.type
_entity_poly.pdbx_seq_one_letter_code
_entity_poly.pdbx_strand_id
1 'polypeptide(L)'
;MMKQKISLILSIVTASLAVSSIQAADDYTPPRTEYGQPDLQGVWNFSSNTPMQRPERFGTQEFLTFEEVQAAIARQESAAARADAAAARLVVDPDAPPETDNPGGYNDFWMESAGIGDTVRTSLIVYPENGRIPDRVEGAQRQFGGLGPDIPSTRPVRFVVGGIAKDGPEDRGLS
;
A
#
# COMPACT_ATOMS: atom_id res chain seq x y z
N MET A 1 12.62 1.20 -53.96
CA MET A 1 12.29 0.30 -52.84
C MET A 1 13.29 0.33 -51.69
N MET A 2 14.62 0.21 -51.90
CA MET A 2 15.61 0.17 -50.79
C MET A 2 15.69 1.48 -49.97
N LYS A 3 15.60 2.64 -50.64
CA LYS A 3 15.64 3.97 -49.96
C LYS A 3 14.43 4.25 -49.06
N GLN A 4 13.25 3.72 -49.41
CA GLN A 4 12.04 3.86 -48.59
C GLN A 4 12.09 2.98 -47.33
N LYS A 5 12.69 1.79 -47.41
CA LYS A 5 12.89 0.91 -46.25
C LYS A 5 13.90 1.49 -45.26
N ILE A 6 14.98 2.11 -45.75
CA ILE A 6 15.99 2.78 -44.92
C ILE A 6 15.38 4.01 -44.21
N SER A 7 14.56 4.79 -44.93
CA SER A 7 13.88 5.95 -44.33
C SER A 7 12.86 5.56 -43.27
N LEU A 8 12.14 4.45 -43.45
CA LEU A 8 11.16 3.94 -42.48
C LEU A 8 11.84 3.40 -41.21
N ILE A 9 12.95 2.67 -41.35
CA ILE A 9 13.73 2.16 -40.22
C ILE A 9 14.34 3.32 -39.42
N LEU A 10 14.85 4.35 -40.11
CA LEU A 10 15.40 5.53 -39.45
C LEU A 10 14.31 6.29 -38.66
N SER A 11 13.10 6.45 -39.20
CA SER A 11 11.99 7.09 -38.49
C SER A 11 11.53 6.30 -37.25
N ILE A 12 11.54 4.96 -37.28
CA ILE A 12 11.18 4.12 -36.14
C ILE A 12 12.24 4.21 -35.02
N VAL A 13 13.53 4.24 -35.38
CA VAL A 13 14.62 4.39 -34.40
C VAL A 13 14.59 5.78 -33.74
N THR A 14 14.34 6.85 -34.50
CA THR A 14 14.23 8.21 -33.93
C THR A 14 13.00 8.38 -33.03
N ALA A 15 11.87 7.75 -33.36
CA ALA A 15 10.68 7.74 -32.51
C ALA A 15 10.91 6.95 -31.20
N SER A 16 11.67 5.85 -31.25
CA SER A 16 11.99 5.03 -30.08
C SER A 16 12.91 5.75 -29.08
N LEU A 17 13.84 6.57 -29.58
CA LEU A 17 14.75 7.38 -28.75
C LEU A 17 14.06 8.60 -28.10
N ALA A 18 12.98 9.12 -28.69
CA ALA A 18 12.23 10.25 -28.15
C ALA A 18 11.30 9.86 -26.98
N VAL A 19 10.83 8.61 -26.95
CA VAL A 19 9.94 8.12 -25.86
C VAL A 19 10.72 7.86 -24.57
N SER A 20 12.02 7.55 -24.65
CA SER A 20 12.87 7.37 -23.46
C SER A 20 13.17 8.66 -22.69
N SER A 21 12.89 9.83 -23.29
CA SER A 21 13.18 11.15 -22.71
C SER A 21 12.01 11.76 -21.93
N ILE A 22 10.84 11.12 -21.94
CA ILE A 22 9.63 11.60 -21.22
C ILE A 22 9.67 11.21 -19.73
N GLN A 23 10.68 10.44 -19.31
CA GLN A 23 10.98 10.21 -17.90
C GLN A 23 11.90 11.30 -17.33
N ALA A 24 11.62 12.58 -17.64
CA ALA A 24 12.25 13.67 -16.92
C ALA A 24 11.64 13.72 -15.52
N ALA A 25 12.37 13.25 -14.51
CA ALA A 25 12.15 13.71 -13.15
C ALA A 25 12.23 15.24 -13.19
N ASP A 26 11.30 15.92 -12.53
CA ASP A 26 11.26 17.39 -12.43
C ASP A 26 12.65 17.96 -12.13
N ASP A 27 12.93 19.21 -12.55
CA ASP A 27 14.13 20.02 -12.27
C ASP A 27 14.32 20.34 -10.77
N TYR A 28 13.98 19.39 -9.89
CA TYR A 28 14.10 19.50 -8.46
C TYR A 28 15.56 19.35 -8.04
N THR A 29 16.11 20.42 -7.47
CA THR A 29 17.42 20.39 -6.79
C THR A 29 17.18 20.25 -5.29
N PRO A 30 17.56 19.13 -4.64
CA PRO A 30 17.34 18.97 -3.22
C PRO A 30 18.20 19.96 -2.42
N PRO A 31 17.70 20.47 -1.28
CA PRO A 31 18.54 21.19 -0.32
C PRO A 31 19.72 20.31 0.10
N ARG A 32 20.84 20.93 0.48
CA ARG A 32 22.06 20.21 0.86
C ARG A 32 22.50 20.57 2.27
N THR A 33 23.04 19.60 2.98
CA THR A 33 23.69 19.78 4.28
C THR A 33 25.03 20.51 4.13
N GLU A 34 25.66 20.89 5.26
CA GLU A 34 27.01 21.48 5.30
C GLU A 34 28.10 20.59 4.66
N TYR A 35 27.83 19.28 4.54
CA TYR A 35 28.70 18.30 3.89
C TYR A 35 28.37 18.09 2.40
N GLY A 36 27.47 18.88 1.83
CA GLY A 36 27.08 18.81 0.42
C GLY A 36 26.17 17.62 0.05
N GLN A 37 25.67 16.85 1.01
CA GLN A 37 24.72 15.74 0.78
C GLN A 37 23.27 16.24 0.77
N PRO A 38 22.32 15.56 0.11
CA PRO A 38 20.90 15.90 0.22
C PRO A 38 20.44 16.00 1.67
N ASP A 39 19.76 17.08 2.01
CA ASP A 39 19.21 17.30 3.33
C ASP A 39 17.85 16.61 3.45
N LEU A 40 17.81 15.52 4.21
CA LEU A 40 16.60 14.75 4.53
C LEU A 40 16.13 14.99 5.97
N GLN A 41 16.63 16.05 6.63
CA GLN A 41 16.16 16.45 7.94
C GLN A 41 14.72 16.97 7.88
N GLY A 42 13.97 16.79 8.96
CA GLY A 42 12.59 17.25 9.06
C GLY A 42 11.74 16.35 9.94
N VAL A 43 10.46 16.70 10.03
CA VAL A 43 9.43 15.87 10.66
C VAL A 43 8.77 15.04 9.57
N TRP A 44 8.95 13.73 9.65
CA TRP A 44 8.38 12.79 8.70
C TRP A 44 7.12 12.17 9.30
N ASN A 45 6.03 12.19 8.54
CA ASN A 45 4.80 11.47 8.87
C ASN A 45 4.64 10.30 7.89
N PHE A 46 4.31 9.12 8.42
CA PHE A 46 4.08 7.90 7.63
C PHE A 46 2.60 7.62 7.38
N SER A 47 1.69 8.39 7.99
CA SER A 47 0.26 8.13 7.84
C SER A 47 -0.22 8.48 6.44
N SER A 48 -1.07 7.61 5.91
CA SER A 48 -1.69 7.81 4.61
C SER A 48 -3.09 7.22 4.62
N ASN A 49 -4.06 8.02 4.19
CA ASN A 49 -5.42 7.56 3.94
C ASN A 49 -5.62 7.12 2.48
N THR A 50 -4.56 7.21 1.66
CA THR A 50 -4.56 6.67 0.31
C THR A 50 -4.49 5.15 0.39
N PRO A 51 -5.47 4.42 -0.16
CA PRO A 51 -5.46 2.96 -0.10
C PRO A 51 -4.31 2.40 -0.95
N MET A 52 -3.77 1.23 -0.57
CA MET A 52 -2.74 0.57 -1.38
C MET A 52 -3.21 0.33 -2.82
N GLN A 53 -4.42 -0.24 -2.97
CA GLN A 53 -5.04 -0.53 -4.26
C GLN A 53 -6.25 0.36 -4.49
N ARG A 54 -6.47 0.76 -5.74
CA ARG A 54 -7.60 1.60 -6.12
C ARG A 54 -8.91 0.84 -5.97
N PRO A 55 -9.89 1.41 -5.25
CA PRO A 55 -11.25 0.89 -5.25
C PRO A 55 -11.82 0.82 -6.67
N GLU A 56 -12.48 -0.28 -7.02
CA GLU A 56 -12.97 -0.55 -8.38
C GLU A 56 -13.87 0.57 -8.93
N ARG A 57 -14.64 1.24 -8.07
CA ARG A 57 -15.50 2.37 -8.43
C ARG A 57 -14.77 3.54 -9.12
N PHE A 58 -13.46 3.67 -8.91
CA PHE A 58 -12.66 4.74 -9.50
C PHE A 58 -12.05 4.33 -10.85
N GLY A 59 -12.08 3.06 -11.26
CA GLY A 59 -11.50 2.61 -12.52
C GLY A 59 -10.04 3.05 -12.69
N THR A 60 -9.77 3.94 -13.65
CA THR A 60 -8.43 4.52 -13.90
C THR A 60 -8.26 5.94 -13.34
N GLN A 61 -9.25 6.47 -12.62
CA GLN A 61 -9.20 7.80 -12.02
C GLN A 61 -8.08 7.86 -10.97
N GLU A 62 -7.01 8.60 -11.28
CA GLU A 62 -5.81 8.69 -10.44
C GLU A 62 -5.97 9.58 -9.22
N PHE A 63 -6.76 10.65 -9.33
CA PHE A 63 -6.96 11.67 -8.30
C PHE A 63 -8.42 11.82 -7.91
N LEU A 64 -8.69 11.99 -6.62
CA LEU A 64 -10.01 12.40 -6.16
C LEU A 64 -10.31 13.83 -6.62
N THR A 65 -11.56 14.06 -7.00
CA THR A 65 -12.11 15.41 -7.12
C THR A 65 -12.23 16.07 -5.74
N PHE A 66 -12.36 17.39 -5.70
CA PHE A 66 -12.56 18.12 -4.44
C PHE A 66 -13.73 17.58 -3.62
N GLU A 67 -14.88 17.34 -4.25
CA GLU A 67 -16.07 16.81 -3.58
C GLU A 67 -15.82 15.42 -2.98
N GLU A 68 -15.09 14.56 -3.69
CA GLU A 68 -14.72 13.23 -3.21
C GLU A 68 -13.70 13.26 -2.06
N VAL A 69 -12.78 14.23 -2.06
CA VAL A 69 -11.87 14.48 -0.93
C VAL A 69 -12.69 14.87 0.31
N GLN A 70 -13.61 15.82 0.19
CA GLN A 70 -14.47 16.22 1.30
C GLN A 70 -15.34 15.06 1.81
N ALA A 71 -15.87 14.23 0.90
CA ALA A 71 -16.61 13.03 1.26
C ALA A 71 -15.73 11.95 1.92
N ALA A 72 -14.45 11.85 1.56
CA ALA A 72 -13.50 10.96 2.21
C ALA A 72 -13.18 11.42 3.63
N ILE A 73 -12.92 12.71 3.83
CA ILE A 73 -12.70 13.33 5.15
C ILE A 73 -13.91 13.09 6.06
N ALA A 74 -15.12 13.43 5.60
CA ALA A 74 -16.34 13.26 6.39
C ALA A 74 -16.59 11.79 6.77
N ARG A 75 -16.32 10.84 5.85
CA ARG A 75 -16.43 9.41 6.16
C ARG A 75 -15.43 8.97 7.22
N GLN A 76 -14.20 9.47 7.16
CA GLN A 76 -13.17 9.16 8.13
C GLN A 76 -13.52 9.69 9.52
N GLU A 77 -13.91 10.96 9.62
CA GLU A 77 -14.36 11.57 10.89
C GLU A 77 -15.53 10.80 11.49
N SER A 78 -16.51 10.43 10.65
CA SER A 78 -17.65 9.61 11.10
C SER A 78 -17.25 8.20 11.57
N ALA A 79 -16.18 7.63 11.01
CA ALA A 79 -15.67 6.32 11.40
C ALA A 79 -14.92 6.40 12.73
N ALA A 80 -14.07 7.42 12.89
CA ALA A 80 -13.37 7.70 14.15
C ALA A 80 -14.36 7.93 15.30
N ALA A 81 -15.36 8.80 15.10
CA ALA A 81 -16.37 9.07 16.13
C ALA A 81 -17.18 7.81 16.53
N ARG A 82 -17.46 6.92 15.57
CA ARG A 82 -18.11 5.63 15.85
C ARG A 82 -17.21 4.67 16.61
N ALA A 83 -15.91 4.63 16.29
CA ALA A 83 -14.93 3.82 17.01
C ALA A 83 -14.78 4.31 18.46
N ASP A 84 -14.62 5.61 18.67
CA ASP A 84 -14.55 6.22 20.00
C ASP A 84 -15.81 5.91 20.84
N ALA A 85 -17.00 6.06 20.25
CA ALA A 85 -18.25 5.77 20.93
C ALA A 85 -18.41 4.29 21.30
N ALA A 86 -17.86 3.38 20.48
CA ALA A 86 -17.85 1.94 20.78
C ALA A 86 -16.85 1.61 21.90
N ALA A 87 -15.64 2.18 21.84
CA ALA A 87 -14.61 2.01 22.87
C ALA A 87 -15.09 2.53 24.24
N ALA A 88 -15.79 3.68 24.28
CA ALA A 88 -16.34 4.24 25.50
C ALA A 88 -17.38 3.35 26.19
N ARG A 89 -18.09 2.48 25.45
CA ARG A 89 -19.04 1.51 26.05
C ARG A 89 -18.33 0.36 26.75
N LEU A 90 -17.20 -0.11 26.19
CA LEU A 90 -16.43 -1.23 26.73
C LEU A 90 -15.72 -0.87 28.05
N VAL A 91 -15.39 0.41 28.26
CA VAL A 91 -14.79 0.90 29.52
C VAL A 91 -15.79 0.94 30.69
N VAL A 92 -17.10 0.85 30.42
CA VAL A 92 -18.18 1.02 31.42
C VAL A 92 -18.97 -0.28 31.67
N ASP A 93 -18.55 -1.43 31.16
CA ASP A 93 -19.35 -2.67 31.24
C ASP A 93 -18.94 -3.58 32.42
N PRO A 94 -19.75 -3.70 33.50
CA PRO A 94 -19.56 -4.70 34.55
C PRO A 94 -19.88 -6.14 34.10
N ASP A 95 -20.50 -6.33 32.94
CA ASP A 95 -20.87 -7.62 32.35
C ASP A 95 -19.99 -7.94 31.13
N ALA A 96 -18.67 -7.95 31.35
CA ALA A 96 -17.65 -8.19 30.33
C ALA A 96 -18.08 -9.27 29.32
N PRO A 97 -17.86 -9.05 28.00
CA PRO A 97 -18.28 -10.00 26.98
C PRO A 97 -17.77 -11.41 27.29
N PRO A 98 -18.55 -12.47 27.00
CA PRO A 98 -18.14 -13.84 27.25
C PRO A 98 -16.76 -14.10 26.61
N GLU A 99 -15.93 -14.93 27.25
CA GLU A 99 -14.60 -15.25 26.72
C GLU A 99 -14.69 -15.55 25.22
N THR A 100 -14.00 -14.73 24.43
CA THR A 100 -13.88 -14.92 22.99
C THR A 100 -12.45 -15.34 22.69
N ASP A 101 -12.28 -16.20 21.70
CA ASP A 101 -10.96 -16.61 21.20
C ASP A 101 -10.17 -15.45 20.54
N ASN A 102 -10.75 -14.25 20.48
CA ASN A 102 -10.15 -13.06 19.94
C ASN A 102 -10.06 -11.97 21.04
N PRO A 103 -8.86 -11.68 21.56
CA PRO A 103 -8.67 -10.62 22.56
C PRO A 103 -8.91 -9.20 21.99
N GLY A 104 -9.21 -9.08 20.69
CA GLY A 104 -9.36 -7.81 19.99
C GLY A 104 -8.02 -7.26 19.51
N GLY A 105 -8.09 -6.09 18.88
CA GLY A 105 -6.92 -5.30 18.52
C GLY A 105 -6.43 -4.44 19.68
N TYR A 106 -5.18 -4.02 19.62
CA TYR A 106 -4.64 -3.01 20.54
C TYR A 106 -5.35 -1.67 20.34
N ASN A 107 -5.27 -0.79 21.34
CA ASN A 107 -5.97 0.49 21.30
C ASN A 107 -5.63 1.30 20.03
N ASP A 108 -6.65 1.78 19.34
CA ASP A 108 -6.57 2.49 18.07
C ASP A 108 -5.97 3.90 18.19
N PHE A 109 -5.98 4.52 19.37
CA PHE A 109 -5.37 5.83 19.60
C PHE A 109 -3.84 5.86 19.40
N TRP A 110 -3.16 4.72 19.35
CA TRP A 110 -1.74 4.63 18.97
C TRP A 110 -1.52 4.60 17.45
N MET A 111 -2.59 4.51 16.66
CA MET A 111 -2.54 4.50 15.20
C MET A 111 -2.79 5.90 14.65
N GLU A 112 -1.80 6.46 13.97
CA GLU A 112 -1.94 7.73 13.28
C GLU A 112 -2.88 7.58 12.07
N SER A 113 -3.92 8.41 12.01
CA SER A 113 -4.94 8.35 10.96
C SER A 113 -5.13 9.67 10.20
N ALA A 114 -4.48 10.77 10.60
CA ALA A 114 -4.57 12.08 9.95
C ALA A 114 -3.62 12.23 8.75
N GLY A 115 -3.74 11.34 7.76
CA GLY A 115 -2.90 11.30 6.55
C GLY A 115 -3.54 11.90 5.29
N ILE A 116 -4.66 12.63 5.38
CA ILE A 116 -5.26 13.30 4.22
C ILE A 116 -4.52 14.62 3.97
N GLY A 117 -3.58 14.61 3.03
CA GLY A 117 -3.02 15.83 2.44
C GLY A 117 -3.93 16.41 1.34
N ASP A 118 -3.58 17.59 0.83
CA ASP A 118 -4.40 18.36 -0.11
C ASP A 118 -4.58 17.71 -1.50
N THR A 119 -3.72 16.75 -1.87
CA THR A 119 -3.82 15.99 -3.14
C THR A 119 -3.95 14.50 -2.85
N VAL A 120 -5.17 13.98 -2.93
CA VAL A 120 -5.45 12.59 -2.58
C VAL A 120 -5.53 11.74 -3.84
N ARG A 121 -4.46 10.98 -4.09
CA ARG A 121 -4.49 9.87 -5.04
C ARG A 121 -5.52 8.85 -4.58
N THR A 122 -6.20 8.23 -5.54
CA THR A 122 -7.16 7.14 -5.26
C THR A 122 -6.47 5.81 -4.92
N SER A 123 -5.15 5.70 -5.09
CA SER A 123 -4.30 4.56 -4.71
C SER A 123 -2.82 4.91 -4.60
N LEU A 124 -2.06 4.12 -3.82
CA LEU A 124 -0.59 4.18 -3.78
C LEU A 124 0.02 3.54 -5.04
N ILE A 125 -0.58 2.47 -5.55
CA ILE A 125 -0.19 1.87 -6.82
C ILE A 125 -0.63 2.79 -7.95
N VAL A 126 0.33 3.25 -8.75
CA VAL A 126 0.10 4.16 -9.88
C VAL A 126 0.09 3.42 -11.23
N TYR A 127 0.78 2.29 -11.30
CA TYR A 127 0.82 1.41 -12.48
C TYR A 127 0.63 -0.05 -12.03
N PRO A 128 -0.24 -0.84 -12.69
CA PRO A 128 -1.09 -0.51 -13.85
C PRO A 128 -2.08 0.64 -13.60
N GLU A 129 -2.60 1.26 -14.67
CA GLU A 129 -3.45 2.46 -14.59
C GLU A 129 -4.74 2.26 -13.79
N ASN A 130 -5.15 1.03 -13.51
CA ASN A 130 -6.27 0.74 -12.61
C ASN A 130 -5.86 0.80 -11.13
N GLY A 131 -4.58 1.03 -10.81
CA GLY A 131 -4.06 1.20 -9.46
C GLY A 131 -4.16 -0.07 -8.61
N ARG A 132 -4.17 -1.25 -9.23
CA ARG A 132 -4.33 -2.53 -8.55
C ARG A 132 -3.13 -3.43 -8.80
N ILE A 133 -2.89 -4.34 -7.86
CA ILE A 133 -1.84 -5.35 -8.00
C ILE A 133 -2.21 -6.20 -9.22
N PRO A 134 -1.30 -6.40 -10.20
CA PRO A 134 -1.56 -7.26 -11.34
C PRO A 134 -1.91 -8.69 -10.92
N ASP A 135 -2.63 -9.39 -11.79
CA ASP A 135 -2.87 -10.81 -11.59
C ASP A 135 -1.56 -11.58 -11.46
N ARG A 136 -1.62 -12.59 -10.59
CA ARG A 136 -0.48 -13.45 -10.33
C ARG A 136 -0.17 -14.29 -11.56
N VAL A 137 1.13 -14.41 -11.88
CA VAL A 137 1.60 -15.36 -12.90
C VAL A 137 1.39 -16.80 -12.44
N GLU A 138 1.00 -17.67 -13.37
CA GLU A 138 0.88 -19.12 -13.12
C GLU A 138 2.17 -19.70 -12.51
N GLY A 139 2.03 -20.60 -11.54
CA GLY A 139 3.16 -21.25 -10.87
C GLY A 139 3.90 -20.39 -9.83
N ALA A 140 3.60 -19.10 -9.71
CA ALA A 140 4.19 -18.28 -8.66
C ALA A 140 3.76 -18.82 -7.28
N GLN A 141 4.70 -18.90 -6.34
CA GLN A 141 4.49 -19.49 -5.01
C GLN A 141 3.83 -18.51 -4.04
N ARG A 142 2.65 -18.83 -3.49
CA ARG A 142 1.98 -17.97 -2.51
C ARG A 142 2.57 -18.21 -1.12
N GLN A 143 3.07 -17.15 -0.50
CA GLN A 143 3.27 -17.15 0.94
C GLN A 143 1.93 -16.83 1.61
N PHE A 144 1.56 -17.66 2.55
CA PHE A 144 0.38 -17.47 3.40
C PHE A 144 0.88 -17.14 4.80
N GLY A 145 0.06 -16.53 5.65
CA GLY A 145 0.49 -16.28 7.02
C GLY A 145 -0.45 -15.34 7.74
N GLY A 146 -0.48 -15.48 9.06
CA GLY A 146 -1.29 -14.71 10.00
C GLY A 146 -1.07 -15.25 11.41
N LEU A 147 -1.70 -14.64 12.40
CA LEU A 147 -1.63 -15.03 13.82
C LEU A 147 -2.39 -16.34 14.13
N GLY A 148 -2.60 -17.21 13.14
CA GLY A 148 -3.38 -18.43 13.25
C GLY A 148 -2.57 -19.67 13.63
N PRO A 149 -3.22 -20.83 13.79
CA PRO A 149 -2.54 -22.10 14.07
C PRO A 149 -1.63 -22.53 12.90
N ASP A 150 -0.72 -23.47 13.17
CA ASP A 150 0.13 -24.05 12.13
C ASP A 150 -0.73 -24.72 11.05
N ILE A 151 -0.34 -24.53 9.79
CA ILE A 151 -1.09 -25.01 8.62
C ILE A 151 -0.41 -26.28 8.12
N PRO A 152 -1.09 -27.45 8.10
CA PRO A 152 -0.50 -28.68 7.57
C PRO A 152 -0.01 -28.49 6.13
N SER A 153 1.30 -28.62 5.91
CA SER A 153 1.95 -28.42 4.62
C SER A 153 3.33 -29.08 4.61
N THR A 154 4.07 -28.95 3.51
CA THR A 154 5.39 -29.56 3.30
C THR A 154 6.50 -28.52 3.26
N ARG A 155 7.73 -28.94 3.56
CA ARG A 155 8.94 -28.13 3.41
C ARG A 155 9.21 -27.78 1.93
N PRO A 156 9.86 -26.64 1.63
CA PRO A 156 10.27 -25.60 2.58
C PRO A 156 9.07 -24.78 3.07
N VAL A 157 9.12 -24.33 4.33
CA VAL A 157 8.07 -23.51 4.91
C VAL A 157 8.00 -22.16 4.20
N ARG A 158 6.80 -21.84 3.69
CA ARG A 158 6.50 -20.58 3.00
C ARG A 158 5.50 -19.71 3.78
N PHE A 159 5.44 -19.91 5.09
CA PHE A 159 4.60 -19.09 5.95
C PHE A 159 5.40 -17.91 6.49
N VAL A 160 4.79 -16.72 6.50
CA VAL A 160 5.43 -15.53 7.08
C VAL A 160 5.44 -15.69 8.60
N VAL A 161 4.26 -15.82 9.20
CA VAL A 161 4.04 -16.08 10.63
C VAL A 161 3.52 -17.51 10.81
N GLY A 162 3.95 -18.21 11.87
CA GLY A 162 3.51 -19.57 12.20
C GLY A 162 4.45 -20.64 11.66
N GLY A 163 3.89 -21.75 11.19
CA GLY A 163 4.66 -22.89 10.68
C GLY A 163 3.78 -24.00 10.12
N ILE A 164 4.42 -25.11 9.74
CA ILE A 164 3.74 -26.35 9.36
C ILE A 164 3.70 -27.36 10.50
N ALA A 165 4.62 -27.22 11.47
CA ALA A 165 4.72 -28.00 12.68
C ALA A 165 5.58 -27.25 13.72
N LYS A 166 5.81 -27.91 14.87
CA LYS A 166 6.69 -27.43 15.95
C LYS A 166 7.86 -28.38 16.22
N ASP A 167 8.11 -29.31 15.31
CA ASP A 167 9.11 -30.37 15.48
C ASP A 167 10.55 -29.88 15.28
N GLY A 168 10.73 -28.74 14.59
CA GLY A 168 12.04 -28.10 14.41
C GLY A 168 11.95 -26.67 13.86
N PRO A 169 13.06 -25.89 13.91
CA PRO A 169 13.12 -24.53 13.38
C PRO A 169 12.82 -24.46 11.88
N GLU A 170 13.08 -25.53 11.12
CA GLU A 170 12.81 -25.60 9.70
C GLU A 170 11.32 -25.80 9.36
N ASP A 171 10.49 -26.09 10.36
CA ASP A 171 9.03 -26.15 10.23
C ASP A 171 8.36 -24.82 10.62
N ARG A 172 9.16 -23.78 10.91
CA ARG A 172 8.70 -22.42 11.26
C ARG A 172 8.81 -21.45 10.08
N GLY A 173 7.94 -20.45 10.08
CA GLY A 173 8.04 -19.27 9.23
C GLY A 173 9.23 -18.40 9.59
N LEU A 174 9.61 -17.50 8.67
CA LEU A 174 10.81 -16.66 8.79
C LEU A 174 10.56 -15.31 9.49
N SER A 175 9.37 -15.04 10.05
CA SER A 175 9.06 -13.78 10.76
C SER A 175 9.63 -13.70 12.16
#